data_AF-A0A1S3ELI9-F1
#
_entry.id   AF-A0A1S3ELI9-F1
#
_cell.length_a   1.000
_cell.length_b   1.000
_cell.length_c   1.000
_cell.angle_alpha   90.00
_cell.angle_beta   90.00
_cell.angle_gamma   90.00
#
_symmetry.space_group_name_H-M   'P 1'
#
loop_
_entity.id
_entity.type
_entity.pdbx_description
1 polymer ?
#
loop_
_entity_poly.entity_id
_entity_poly.type
_entity_poly.pdbx_seq_one_letter_code
_entity_poly.pdbx_strand_id
1 'polypeptide(L)'
;MLFFTQCFGAVLDLIHLRFQHYKAKRVFSATGQLVCVVNPTHNLKYVPTRRAITQGTAEQSSFPPHHLPHHRHHCHHRHPHHHGRPHHLHHQEAGIPAQVMPCICPLFSCQWEGHLEVVVPHLRQIHRVDILQGAEIVFLATDTHLPAPADWIIMHSCLGHHFLLVLRKQERHEGHPQFFATMMMIGTPTQADSFTYRLELNRNHRRLKWEATPRSVLECVDSIITDGDCLVLNTSLAQIFSDNGSLAIGIAITETEVQATEAEM
;
A
#
# COMPACT_ATOMS: atom_id res chain seq x y z
N MET A 1 -8.65 -21.85 -51.24
CA MET A 1 -7.77 -21.58 -50.09
C MET A 1 -8.32 -20.43 -49.23
N LEU A 2 -9.49 -20.57 -48.59
CA LEU A 2 -10.07 -19.52 -47.72
C LEU A 2 -10.97 -20.11 -46.62
N PHE A 3 -10.56 -21.19 -45.95
CA PHE A 3 -11.31 -21.77 -44.81
C PHE A 3 -10.44 -22.09 -43.59
N PHE A 4 -9.18 -21.66 -43.55
CA PHE A 4 -8.28 -21.88 -42.40
C PHE A 4 -7.99 -20.62 -41.57
N THR A 5 -8.44 -19.43 -41.99
CA THR A 5 -8.12 -18.16 -41.33
C THR A 5 -9.19 -17.64 -40.36
N GLN A 6 -10.43 -18.14 -40.41
CA GLN A 6 -11.50 -17.68 -39.50
C GLN A 6 -11.59 -18.46 -38.18
N CYS A 7 -11.08 -19.70 -38.11
CA CYS A 7 -11.08 -20.47 -36.86
C CYS A 7 -9.99 -20.02 -35.87
N PHE A 8 -8.90 -19.40 -36.34
CA PHE A 8 -7.86 -18.86 -35.46
C PHE A 8 -8.29 -17.56 -34.77
N GLY A 9 -9.11 -16.73 -35.41
CA GLY A 9 -9.63 -15.50 -34.81
C GLY A 9 -10.53 -15.77 -33.61
N ALA A 10 -11.49 -16.69 -33.73
CA ALA A 10 -12.42 -17.02 -32.65
C ALA A 10 -11.75 -17.73 -31.46
N VAL A 11 -10.68 -18.52 -31.70
CA VAL A 11 -9.91 -19.15 -30.62
C VAL A 11 -9.03 -18.14 -29.90
N LEU A 12 -8.40 -17.20 -30.61
CA LEU A 12 -7.67 -16.10 -29.98
C LEU A 12 -8.60 -15.17 -29.21
N ASP A 13 -9.79 -14.85 -29.73
CA ASP A 13 -10.76 -14.01 -29.03
C ASP A 13 -11.35 -14.70 -27.80
N LEU A 14 -11.54 -16.03 -27.81
CA LEU A 14 -11.97 -16.77 -26.63
C LEU A 14 -10.83 -16.93 -25.61
N ILE A 15 -9.57 -16.98 -26.04
CA ILE A 15 -8.39 -16.91 -25.16
C ILE A 15 -8.24 -15.51 -24.58
N HIS A 16 -8.49 -14.45 -25.36
CA HIS A 16 -8.43 -13.06 -24.91
C HIS A 16 -9.60 -12.71 -23.98
N LEU A 17 -10.82 -13.20 -24.24
CA LEU A 17 -11.95 -13.11 -23.31
C LEU A 17 -11.70 -13.94 -22.05
N ARG A 18 -11.14 -15.17 -22.16
CA ARG A 18 -10.73 -15.94 -20.97
C ARG A 18 -9.56 -15.32 -20.22
N PHE A 19 -8.78 -14.45 -20.85
CA PHE A 19 -7.72 -13.66 -20.20
C PHE A 19 -8.30 -12.44 -19.47
N GLN A 20 -9.28 -11.75 -20.06
CA GLN A 20 -9.97 -10.63 -19.42
C GLN A 20 -10.94 -11.05 -18.31
N HIS A 21 -11.56 -12.23 -18.41
CA HIS A 21 -12.50 -12.74 -17.41
C HIS A 21 -11.82 -13.43 -16.21
N TYR A 22 -10.49 -13.59 -16.23
CA TYR A 22 -9.72 -14.27 -15.19
C TYR A 22 -8.75 -13.31 -14.49
N LYS A 23 -9.26 -12.12 -14.15
CA LYS A 23 -8.57 -11.02 -13.46
C LYS A 23 -8.20 -11.28 -11.99
N ALA A 24 -8.08 -12.55 -11.58
CA ALA A 24 -7.50 -12.96 -10.30
C ALA A 24 -6.88 -14.37 -10.44
N LYS A 25 -5.94 -14.54 -11.38
CA LYS A 25 -5.26 -15.83 -11.60
C LYS A 25 -3.89 -15.77 -10.90
N ARG A 26 -3.77 -16.46 -9.76
CA ARG A 26 -2.47 -16.80 -9.15
C ARG A 26 -1.61 -17.47 -10.23
N VAL A 27 -0.47 -16.89 -10.56
CA VAL A 27 0.48 -17.48 -11.52
C VAL A 27 1.64 -18.02 -10.70
N PHE A 28 1.94 -19.30 -10.84
CA PHE A 28 3.13 -19.88 -10.21
C PHE A 28 4.35 -19.55 -11.08
N SER A 29 5.39 -18.99 -10.46
CA SER A 29 6.71 -18.85 -11.08
C SER A 29 7.39 -20.23 -11.17
N ALA A 30 8.35 -20.38 -12.09
CA ALA A 30 9.19 -21.58 -12.24
C ALA A 30 9.96 -21.97 -10.96
N THR A 31 10.05 -21.06 -9.98
CA THR A 31 10.66 -21.27 -8.65
C THR A 31 9.66 -21.64 -7.55
N GLY A 32 8.37 -21.85 -7.85
CA GLY A 32 7.35 -22.19 -6.84
C GLY A 32 6.85 -21.01 -6.01
N GLN A 33 7.32 -19.79 -6.29
CA GLN A 33 6.86 -18.56 -5.64
C GLN A 33 5.47 -18.15 -6.17
N LEU A 34 4.57 -17.75 -5.26
CA LEU A 34 3.22 -17.32 -5.59
C LEU A 34 3.25 -15.88 -6.16
N VAL A 35 2.87 -15.70 -7.42
CA VAL A 35 2.78 -14.38 -8.05
C VAL A 35 1.33 -13.87 -8.02
N CYS A 36 1.15 -12.63 -7.57
CA CYS A 36 -0.13 -11.94 -7.68
C CYS A 36 -0.02 -10.65 -8.49
N VAL A 37 -0.88 -10.56 -9.50
CA VAL A 37 -1.00 -9.42 -10.39
C VAL A 37 -1.98 -8.43 -9.78
N VAL A 38 -1.55 -7.18 -9.59
CA VAL A 38 -2.35 -6.13 -8.96
C VAL A 38 -2.40 -4.93 -9.91
N ASN A 39 -3.61 -4.45 -10.19
CA ASN A 39 -3.84 -3.26 -11.01
C ASN A 39 -3.94 -2.02 -10.11
N PRO A 40 -3.58 -0.82 -10.60
CA PRO A 40 -3.72 0.39 -9.82
C PRO A 40 -5.19 0.74 -9.58
N THR A 41 -5.46 1.24 -8.39
CA THR A 41 -6.66 2.00 -8.09
C THR A 41 -6.35 3.49 -8.18
N HIS A 42 -7.16 4.21 -8.97
CA HIS A 42 -7.06 5.66 -9.07
C HIS A 42 -7.82 6.33 -7.93
N ASN A 43 -7.11 7.13 -7.14
CA ASN A 43 -7.73 7.94 -6.09
C ASN A 43 -8.30 9.23 -6.70
N LEU A 44 -9.62 9.28 -6.89
CA LEU A 44 -10.33 10.45 -7.43
C LEU A 44 -10.37 11.66 -6.46
N LYS A 45 -9.91 11.50 -5.21
CA LYS A 45 -9.95 12.57 -4.18
C LYS A 45 -8.65 13.36 -4.03
N TYR A 46 -7.55 12.93 -4.64
CA TYR A 46 -6.29 13.68 -4.61
C TYR A 46 -6.20 14.59 -5.84
N VAL A 47 -6.56 15.86 -5.66
CA VAL A 47 -6.37 16.91 -6.67
C VAL A 47 -5.05 17.63 -6.37
N PRO A 48 -4.04 17.58 -7.26
CA PRO A 48 -2.85 18.41 -7.11
C PRO A 48 -3.27 19.87 -7.19
N THR A 49 -2.83 20.70 -6.24
CA THR A 49 -3.07 22.14 -6.30
C THR A 49 -2.26 22.73 -7.45
N ARG A 50 -2.84 22.85 -8.65
CA ARG A 50 -2.27 23.70 -9.70
C ARG A 50 -2.40 25.15 -9.26
N ARG A 51 -1.29 25.81 -8.90
CA ARG A 51 -1.22 27.27 -8.97
C ARG A 51 -0.97 27.65 -10.42
N ALA A 52 -1.99 28.20 -11.08
CA ALA A 52 -1.81 28.86 -12.37
C ALA A 52 -0.90 30.08 -12.16
N ILE A 53 0.26 30.10 -12.82
CA ILE A 53 1.03 31.32 -13.02
C ILE A 53 0.34 32.07 -14.16
N THR A 54 -0.44 33.09 -13.82
CA THR A 54 -0.86 34.12 -14.78
C THR A 54 -0.08 35.39 -14.48
N GLN A 55 0.86 35.72 -15.38
CA GLN A 55 1.33 37.09 -15.56
C GLN A 55 0.17 37.92 -16.15
N GLY A 56 -0.12 39.08 -15.57
CA GLY A 56 -1.02 40.07 -16.17
C GLY A 56 -1.77 40.95 -15.17
N THR A 57 -1.21 42.14 -14.93
CA THR A 57 -1.82 43.46 -14.66
C THR A 57 -3.16 43.60 -13.89
N ALA A 58 -3.12 44.57 -12.97
CA ALA A 58 -4.17 44.99 -12.04
C ALA A 58 -5.52 45.32 -12.68
N GLU A 59 -6.61 44.96 -11.97
CA GLU A 59 -7.79 45.82 -11.76
C GLU A 59 -8.68 45.26 -10.63
N GLN A 60 -9.19 46.18 -9.80
CA GLN A 60 -10.06 45.90 -8.66
C GLN A 60 -11.46 45.51 -9.12
N SER A 61 -12.04 44.43 -8.59
CA SER A 61 -13.44 44.41 -8.17
C SER A 61 -13.78 43.16 -7.36
N SER A 62 -14.67 43.38 -6.41
CA SER A 62 -15.07 42.58 -5.27
C SER A 62 -16.27 41.69 -5.59
N PHE A 63 -16.20 40.38 -5.33
CA PHE A 63 -17.34 39.53 -4.92
C PHE A 63 -16.82 38.26 -4.20
N PRO A 64 -17.51 37.74 -3.16
CA PRO A 64 -16.99 36.65 -2.33
C PRO A 64 -17.36 35.28 -2.92
N PRO A 65 -16.44 34.29 -2.98
CA PRO A 65 -16.82 32.94 -3.34
C PRO A 65 -17.22 32.14 -2.10
N HIS A 66 -18.38 31.49 -2.22
CA HIS A 66 -18.92 30.53 -1.26
C HIS A 66 -17.90 29.47 -0.85
N HIS A 67 -17.70 29.32 0.45
CA HIS A 67 -16.93 28.23 1.05
C HIS A 67 -17.64 26.89 0.82
N LEU A 68 -17.12 26.05 -0.08
CA LEU A 68 -17.38 24.61 -0.03
C LEU A 68 -16.40 23.95 0.95
N PRO A 69 -16.85 23.03 1.81
CA PRO A 69 -16.02 22.46 2.86
C PRO A 69 -14.97 21.50 2.29
N HIS A 70 -13.70 21.78 2.57
CA HIS A 70 -12.59 20.86 2.37
C HIS A 70 -12.75 19.64 3.28
N HIS A 71 -13.24 18.51 2.75
CA HIS A 71 -13.08 17.22 3.41
C HIS A 71 -11.70 16.65 3.12
N ARG A 72 -10.70 17.23 3.79
CA ARG A 72 -9.44 16.54 4.09
C ARG A 72 -9.82 15.43 5.05
N HIS A 73 -9.73 14.16 4.67
CA HIS A 73 -9.69 13.09 5.66
C HIS A 73 -8.34 13.20 6.37
N HIS A 74 -8.26 14.13 7.32
CA HIS A 74 -7.23 14.11 8.33
C HIS A 74 -7.44 12.83 9.12
N CYS A 75 -6.59 11.82 8.90
CA CYS A 75 -6.28 10.92 10.01
C CYS A 75 -5.87 11.83 11.17
N HIS A 76 -6.65 11.83 12.25
CA HIS A 76 -6.33 12.60 13.43
C HIS A 76 -4.96 12.12 13.95
N HIS A 77 -3.92 12.91 13.73
CA HIS A 77 -2.64 12.77 14.41
C HIS A 77 -2.88 12.96 15.91
N ARG A 78 -3.10 11.88 16.66
CA ARG A 78 -2.90 11.87 18.11
C ARG A 78 -1.46 11.47 18.38
N HIS A 79 -0.59 12.47 18.53
CA HIS A 79 0.72 12.27 19.15
C HIS A 79 0.52 12.07 20.66
N PRO A 80 0.97 10.96 21.26
CA PRO A 80 1.15 10.90 22.71
C PRO A 80 2.39 11.74 23.05
N HIS A 81 2.20 12.84 23.77
CA HIS A 81 3.32 13.60 24.32
C HIS A 81 4.02 12.78 25.40
N HIS A 82 5.26 12.37 25.15
CA HIS A 82 6.17 11.88 26.18
C HIS A 82 6.76 13.07 26.94
N HIS A 83 6.37 13.26 28.20
CA HIS A 83 7.16 14.00 29.17
C HIS A 83 7.42 13.08 30.37
N GLY A 84 8.70 12.75 30.58
CA GLY A 84 9.15 11.98 31.74
C GLY A 84 9.39 12.85 32.96
N ARG A 85 8.84 12.46 34.11
CA ARG A 85 9.59 11.99 35.30
C ARG A 85 8.63 11.53 36.41
N PRO A 86 9.09 10.69 37.37
CA PRO A 86 8.28 9.66 38.00
C PRO A 86 7.76 10.07 39.37
N HIS A 87 6.59 9.57 39.76
CA HIS A 87 6.28 9.23 41.15
C HIS A 87 5.24 8.10 41.21
N HIS A 88 5.52 7.14 42.08
CA HIS A 88 4.76 5.91 42.34
C HIS A 88 3.27 6.14 42.60
N LEU A 89 2.39 5.33 41.99
CA LEU A 89 1.51 4.35 42.65
C LEU A 89 0.36 3.92 41.72
N HIS A 90 0.02 2.63 41.87
CA HIS A 90 -1.17 1.92 41.41
C HIS A 90 -1.19 1.39 39.97
N HIS A 91 -1.04 0.06 39.90
CA HIS A 91 -1.63 -0.78 38.87
C HIS A 91 -3.08 -0.37 38.62
N GLN A 92 -3.33 0.23 37.47
CA GLN A 92 -4.61 0.12 36.82
C GLN A 92 -4.29 -0.15 35.36
N GLU A 93 -4.54 -1.39 34.96
CA GLU A 93 -4.55 -1.83 33.57
C GLU A 93 -5.67 -1.07 32.87
N ALA A 94 -5.36 0.17 32.48
CA ALA A 94 -6.24 1.03 31.72
C ALA A 94 -6.32 0.41 30.32
N GLY A 95 -7.35 -0.40 30.12
CA GLY A 95 -7.69 -0.96 28.82
C GLY A 95 -7.62 0.15 27.78
N ILE A 96 -6.76 -0.06 26.78
CA ILE A 96 -6.61 0.82 25.63
C ILE A 96 -8.02 1.09 25.09
N PRO A 97 -8.46 2.36 24.97
CA PRO A 97 -9.77 2.66 24.42
C PRO A 97 -9.91 1.94 23.08
N ALA A 98 -10.99 1.17 22.91
CA ALA A 98 -11.20 0.37 21.71
C ALA A 98 -11.18 1.29 20.48
N GLN A 99 -10.03 1.32 19.80
CA GLN A 99 -9.80 2.23 18.68
C GLN A 99 -10.59 1.72 17.49
N VAL A 100 -11.51 2.56 16.98
CA VAL A 100 -12.13 2.35 15.68
C VAL A 100 -11.25 3.00 14.62
N MET A 101 -11.08 2.32 13.50
CA MET A 101 -10.27 2.80 12.39
C MET A 101 -11.09 2.83 11.11
N PRO A 102 -10.85 3.82 10.23
CA PRO A 102 -11.49 3.87 8.92
C PRO A 102 -11.04 2.70 8.06
N CYS A 103 -11.83 2.39 7.05
CA CYS A 103 -11.50 1.36 6.07
C CYS A 103 -10.17 1.67 5.35
N ILE A 104 -9.27 0.69 5.33
CA ILE A 104 -7.98 0.72 4.61
C ILE A 104 -8.10 0.28 3.15
N CYS A 105 -9.31 0.30 2.58
CA CYS A 105 -9.51 -0.12 1.19
C CYS A 105 -8.80 0.83 0.21
N PRO A 106 -8.38 0.32 -0.95
CA PRO A 106 -7.56 1.07 -1.90
C PRO A 106 -8.33 2.20 -2.59
N LEU A 107 -9.67 2.16 -2.52
CA LEU A 107 -10.54 3.11 -3.20
C LEU A 107 -10.79 4.37 -2.37
N PHE A 108 -10.44 4.39 -1.07
CA PHE A 108 -10.63 5.52 -0.13
C PHE A 108 -12.04 6.16 -0.18
N SER A 109 -13.03 5.42 -0.68
CA SER A 109 -14.42 5.83 -0.85
C SER A 109 -15.34 5.13 0.15
N CYS A 110 -14.84 4.10 0.82
CA CYS A 110 -15.56 3.41 1.86
C CYS A 110 -15.65 4.29 3.12
N GLN A 111 -16.87 4.46 3.63
CA GLN A 111 -17.15 5.20 4.88
C GLN A 111 -17.19 4.26 6.09
N TRP A 112 -16.77 3.01 5.93
CA TRP A 112 -16.77 2.05 7.02
C TRP A 112 -15.72 2.42 8.07
N GLU A 113 -16.13 2.29 9.32
CA GLU A 113 -15.27 2.37 10.50
C GLU A 113 -15.56 1.17 11.40
N GLY A 114 -14.53 0.62 12.02
CA GLY A 114 -14.70 -0.52 12.91
C GLY A 114 -13.44 -0.86 13.68
N HIS A 115 -13.57 -1.85 14.58
CA HIS A 115 -12.44 -2.36 15.34
C HIS A 115 -11.52 -3.23 14.46
N LEU A 116 -10.27 -3.39 14.92
CA LEU A 116 -9.23 -4.13 14.21
C LEU A 116 -9.68 -5.56 13.80
N GLU A 117 -10.40 -6.24 14.68
CA GLU A 117 -10.88 -7.62 14.48
C GLU A 117 -11.79 -7.80 13.26
N VAL A 118 -12.49 -6.75 12.84
CA VAL A 118 -13.46 -6.79 11.74
C VAL A 118 -12.93 -6.18 10.44
N VAL A 119 -11.68 -5.70 10.42
CA VAL A 119 -11.03 -5.12 9.22
C VAL A 119 -10.88 -6.16 8.10
N VAL A 120 -10.33 -7.34 8.41
CA VAL A 120 -10.10 -8.39 7.38
C VAL A 120 -11.42 -8.91 6.81
N PRO A 121 -12.44 -9.26 7.63
CA PRO A 121 -13.77 -9.58 7.11
C PRO A 121 -14.36 -8.48 6.22
N HIS A 122 -14.25 -7.22 6.63
CA HIS A 122 -14.74 -6.08 5.85
C HIS A 122 -14.08 -6.00 4.47
N LEU A 123 -12.74 -6.01 4.40
CA LEU A 123 -12.01 -5.92 3.14
C LEU A 123 -12.31 -7.11 2.21
N ARG A 124 -12.46 -8.30 2.76
CA ARG A 124 -12.76 -9.51 1.99
C ARG A 124 -14.19 -9.51 1.45
N GLN A 125 -15.17 -9.11 2.26
CA GLN A 125 -16.60 -9.20 1.91
C GLN A 125 -17.07 -8.02 1.08
N ILE A 126 -16.67 -6.80 1.46
CA ILE A 126 -17.15 -5.56 0.85
C ILE A 126 -16.27 -5.19 -0.34
N HIS A 127 -14.95 -5.27 -0.19
CA HIS A 127 -13.99 -4.84 -1.21
C HIS A 127 -13.44 -5.99 -2.07
N ARG A 128 -13.81 -7.24 -1.76
CA ARG A 128 -13.33 -8.45 -2.46
C ARG A 128 -11.81 -8.48 -2.59
N VAL A 129 -11.10 -7.96 -1.58
CA VAL A 129 -9.64 -7.98 -1.56
C VAL A 129 -9.20 -9.41 -1.28
N ASP A 130 -8.46 -9.98 -2.22
CA ASP A 130 -7.90 -11.32 -2.08
C ASP A 130 -6.81 -11.35 -1.01
N ILE A 131 -6.77 -12.46 -0.26
CA ILE A 131 -5.73 -12.75 0.72
C ILE A 131 -4.81 -13.81 0.13
N LEU A 132 -3.55 -13.43 -0.08
CA LEU A 132 -2.50 -14.38 -0.44
C LEU A 132 -1.98 -15.11 0.78
N GLN A 133 -1.52 -16.34 0.58
CA GLN A 133 -0.98 -17.22 1.61
C GLN A 133 0.40 -17.71 1.17
N GLY A 134 1.36 -17.75 2.09
CA GLY A 134 2.71 -18.29 1.84
C GLY A 134 3.81 -17.46 2.51
N ALA A 135 4.97 -18.07 2.77
CA ALA A 135 6.10 -17.38 3.40
C ALA A 135 6.74 -16.31 2.51
N GLU A 136 6.78 -16.59 1.21
CA GLU A 136 7.30 -15.68 0.20
C GLU A 136 6.33 -15.56 -0.97
N ILE A 137 6.09 -14.32 -1.41
CA ILE A 137 5.21 -14.02 -2.53
C ILE A 137 5.88 -12.99 -3.45
N VAL A 138 5.42 -12.92 -4.69
CA VAL A 138 5.79 -11.87 -5.64
C VAL A 138 4.55 -11.04 -5.93
N PHE A 139 4.63 -9.76 -5.62
CA PHE A 139 3.64 -8.76 -5.97
C PHE A 139 4.02 -8.12 -7.30
N LEU A 140 3.17 -8.26 -8.31
CA LEU A 140 3.35 -7.69 -9.63
C LEU A 140 2.38 -6.52 -9.81
N ALA A 141 2.86 -5.30 -9.55
CA ALA A 141 2.11 -4.08 -9.84
C ALA A 141 2.13 -3.81 -11.35
N THR A 142 0.98 -3.84 -12.00
CA THR A 142 0.82 -3.51 -13.44
C THR A 142 0.58 -2.03 -13.64
N ASP A 143 0.67 -1.58 -14.89
CA ASP A 143 0.32 -0.22 -15.29
C ASP A 143 1.04 0.89 -14.49
N THR A 144 2.28 0.64 -14.08
CA THR A 144 3.09 1.57 -13.26
C THR A 144 3.44 2.87 -14.01
N HIS A 145 3.28 2.86 -15.33
CA HIS A 145 3.45 4.02 -16.20
C HIS A 145 2.31 5.05 -16.04
N LEU A 146 1.15 4.67 -15.49
CA LEU A 146 0.02 5.57 -15.32
C LEU A 146 0.38 6.77 -14.43
N PRO A 147 -0.22 7.96 -14.66
CA PRO A 147 0.06 9.15 -13.86
C PRO A 147 -0.22 8.95 -12.37
N ALA A 148 0.52 9.65 -11.52
CA ALA A 148 0.15 9.80 -10.12
C ALA A 148 -1.16 10.62 -10.01
N PRO A 149 -2.00 10.40 -8.98
CA PRO A 149 -1.87 9.39 -7.93
C PRO A 149 -2.36 8.00 -8.37
N ALA A 150 -1.66 6.96 -7.93
CA ALA A 150 -2.08 5.58 -8.14
C ALA A 150 -1.67 4.70 -6.94
N ASP A 151 -2.54 3.80 -6.53
CA ASP A 151 -2.32 2.88 -5.41
C ASP A 151 -2.44 1.43 -5.87
N TRP A 152 -1.57 0.57 -5.35
CA TRP A 152 -1.67 -0.88 -5.49
C TRP A 152 -1.56 -1.48 -4.09
N ILE A 153 -2.54 -2.28 -3.71
CA ILE A 153 -2.54 -2.92 -2.41
C ILE A 153 -2.79 -4.41 -2.52
N ILE A 154 -2.28 -5.16 -1.56
CA ILE A 154 -2.62 -6.58 -1.42
C ILE A 154 -2.61 -7.00 0.04
N MET A 155 -3.52 -7.90 0.40
CA MET A 155 -3.45 -8.59 1.68
C MET A 155 -2.62 -9.86 1.57
N HIS A 156 -1.69 -10.02 2.49
CA HIS A 156 -0.83 -11.18 2.63
C HIS A 156 -1.04 -11.78 4.01
N SER A 157 -1.20 -13.09 4.08
CA SER A 157 -1.30 -13.83 5.33
C SER A 157 -0.15 -14.81 5.43
N CYS A 158 0.54 -14.73 6.55
CA CYS A 158 1.72 -15.51 6.87
C CYS A 158 1.88 -15.52 8.40
N LEU A 159 2.52 -16.54 8.96
CA LEU A 159 2.85 -16.63 10.39
C LEU A 159 1.63 -16.45 11.32
N GLY A 160 0.44 -16.87 10.88
CA GLY A 160 -0.81 -16.70 11.67
C GLY A 160 -1.38 -15.28 11.69
N HIS A 161 -0.78 -14.34 10.95
CA HIS A 161 -1.19 -12.94 10.91
C HIS A 161 -1.58 -12.48 9.49
N HIS A 162 -2.11 -11.26 9.42
CA HIS A 162 -2.45 -10.58 8.18
C HIS A 162 -1.67 -9.28 8.07
N PHE A 163 -1.16 -9.04 6.86
CA PHE A 163 -0.36 -7.89 6.52
C PHE A 163 -0.91 -7.25 5.24
N LEU A 164 -0.77 -5.93 5.13
CA LEU A 164 -1.15 -5.14 3.98
C LEU A 164 0.12 -4.59 3.32
N LEU A 165 0.40 -4.97 2.08
CA LEU A 165 1.36 -4.22 1.28
C LEU A 165 0.64 -3.01 0.69
N VAL A 166 1.24 -1.84 0.83
CA VAL A 166 0.83 -0.62 0.12
C VAL A 166 1.98 -0.19 -0.78
N LEU A 167 1.74 -0.15 -2.09
CA LEU A 167 2.56 0.56 -3.07
C LEU A 167 1.78 1.78 -3.54
N ARG A 168 2.29 2.99 -3.28
CA ARG A 168 1.67 4.25 -3.70
C ARG A 168 2.58 5.01 -4.63
N LYS A 169 2.05 5.49 -5.75
CA LYS A 169 2.69 6.48 -6.62
C LYS A 169 2.08 7.85 -6.36
N GLN A 170 2.87 8.80 -5.87
CA GLN A 170 2.43 10.18 -5.60
C GLN A 170 3.54 11.20 -5.89
N GLU A 171 3.16 12.46 -6.07
CA GLU A 171 4.10 13.58 -6.19
C GLU A 171 4.34 14.21 -4.82
N ARG A 172 5.59 14.18 -4.32
CA ARG A 172 6.01 15.02 -3.18
C ARG A 172 6.39 16.42 -3.64
N HIS A 173 6.94 16.52 -4.84
CA HIS A 173 7.31 17.77 -5.50
C HIS A 173 6.66 17.78 -6.88
N GLU A 174 6.22 18.96 -7.32
CA GLU A 174 5.51 19.14 -8.58
C GLU A 174 6.29 18.50 -9.75
N GLY A 175 5.62 17.61 -10.49
CA GLY A 175 6.20 16.93 -11.65
C GLY A 175 7.22 15.83 -11.33
N HIS A 176 7.41 15.48 -10.04
CA HIS A 176 8.35 14.47 -9.60
C HIS A 176 7.63 13.32 -8.88
N PRO A 177 6.94 12.44 -9.62
CA PRO A 177 6.29 11.27 -9.03
C PRO A 177 7.31 10.27 -8.50
N GLN A 178 6.99 9.70 -7.34
CA GLN A 178 7.75 8.67 -6.66
C GLN A 178 6.83 7.53 -6.24
N PHE A 179 7.38 6.34 -6.14
CA PHE A 179 6.74 5.17 -5.55
C PHE A 179 7.19 5.01 -4.10
N PHE A 180 6.24 4.67 -3.24
CA PHE A 180 6.42 4.42 -1.81
C PHE A 180 5.85 3.03 -1.52
N ALA A 181 6.66 2.13 -0.99
CA ALA A 181 6.26 0.76 -0.68
C ALA A 181 6.52 0.42 0.79
N THR A 182 5.48 -0.02 1.50
CA THR A 182 5.56 -0.42 2.91
C THR A 182 4.64 -1.59 3.22
N MET A 183 5.06 -2.44 4.15
CA MET A 183 4.23 -3.52 4.70
C MET A 183 3.66 -3.09 6.05
N MET A 184 2.36 -3.19 6.22
CA MET A 184 1.67 -2.89 7.48
C MET A 184 1.08 -4.17 8.09
N MET A 185 1.12 -4.32 9.40
CA MET A 185 0.48 -5.43 10.10
C MET A 185 -0.95 -5.07 10.52
N ILE A 186 -1.90 -5.95 10.23
CA ILE A 186 -3.25 -5.89 10.82
C ILE A 186 -3.17 -6.44 12.25
N GLY A 187 -2.68 -5.61 13.15
CA GLY A 187 -2.28 -5.95 14.52
C GLY A 187 -2.01 -4.68 15.33
N THR A 188 -1.72 -4.82 16.63
CA THR A 188 -1.21 -3.70 17.45
C THR A 188 0.26 -3.38 17.12
N PRO A 189 0.78 -2.18 17.47
CA PRO A 189 2.20 -1.87 17.29
C PRO A 189 3.13 -2.90 17.95
N THR A 190 2.80 -3.32 19.19
CA THR A 190 3.58 -4.34 19.92
C THR A 190 3.61 -5.70 19.21
N GLN A 191 2.50 -6.10 18.57
CA GLN A 191 2.49 -7.31 17.75
C GLN A 191 3.37 -7.12 16.50
N ALA A 192 3.35 -5.94 15.89
CA ALA A 192 4.10 -5.63 14.68
C ALA A 192 5.62 -5.66 14.90
N ASP A 193 6.08 -5.26 16.09
CA ASP A 193 7.49 -5.33 16.51
C ASP A 193 8.08 -6.75 16.47
N SER A 194 7.22 -7.78 16.52
CA SER A 194 7.63 -9.18 16.48
C SER A 194 7.96 -9.68 15.08
N PHE A 195 7.88 -8.83 14.05
CA PHE A 195 8.12 -9.23 12.66
C PHE A 195 9.10 -8.30 11.94
N THR A 196 9.76 -8.86 10.93
CA THR A 196 10.55 -8.11 9.94
C THR A 196 10.02 -8.47 8.55
N TYR A 197 9.83 -7.45 7.70
CA TYR A 197 9.50 -7.66 6.30
C TYR A 197 10.67 -7.27 5.40
N ARG A 198 10.77 -7.95 4.26
CA ARG A 198 11.71 -7.65 3.18
C ARG A 198 10.95 -7.36 1.89
N LEU A 199 11.27 -6.25 1.24
CA LEU A 199 10.88 -5.95 -0.13
C LEU A 199 12.11 -6.05 -1.04
N GLU A 200 11.99 -6.80 -2.13
CA GLU A 200 13.12 -7.04 -3.03
C GLU A 200 12.73 -6.83 -4.50
N LEU A 201 13.49 -5.99 -5.19
CA LEU A 201 13.41 -5.76 -6.63
C LEU A 201 14.61 -6.43 -7.29
N ASN A 202 14.38 -7.26 -8.31
CA ASN A 202 15.44 -7.95 -9.04
C ASN A 202 15.24 -7.80 -10.54
N ARG A 203 16.25 -7.31 -11.26
CA ARG A 203 16.27 -7.27 -12.73
C ARG A 203 17.67 -7.07 -13.27
N ASN A 204 18.04 -7.74 -14.36
CA ASN A 204 19.29 -7.51 -15.09
C ASN A 204 20.56 -7.48 -14.19
N HIS A 205 20.73 -8.48 -13.33
CA HIS A 205 21.81 -8.58 -12.34
C HIS A 205 21.87 -7.44 -11.30
N ARG A 206 20.81 -6.62 -11.21
CA ARG A 206 20.63 -5.60 -10.18
C ARG A 206 19.65 -6.11 -9.15
N ARG A 207 19.92 -5.79 -7.89
CA ARG A 207 19.07 -6.08 -6.74
C ARG A 207 18.94 -4.82 -5.89
N LEU A 208 17.72 -4.49 -5.51
CA LEU A 208 17.44 -3.51 -4.47
C LEU A 208 16.64 -4.22 -3.39
N LYS A 209 17.06 -4.05 -2.14
CA LYS A 209 16.47 -4.70 -0.98
C LYS A 209 16.17 -3.66 0.10
N TRP A 210 14.98 -3.74 0.67
CA TRP A 210 14.54 -2.95 1.82
C TRP A 210 14.07 -3.91 2.91
N GLU A 211 14.52 -3.70 4.15
CA GLU A 211 14.11 -4.48 5.32
C GLU A 211 13.72 -3.52 6.44
N ALA A 212 12.58 -3.78 7.08
CA ALA A 212 12.09 -3.00 8.20
C ALA A 212 11.09 -3.80 9.03
N THR A 213 10.75 -3.29 10.21
CA THR A 213 9.62 -3.75 11.02
C THR A 213 8.32 -3.24 10.39
N PRO A 214 7.28 -4.08 10.20
CA PRO A 214 6.01 -3.61 9.69
C PRO A 214 5.37 -2.65 10.71
N ARG A 215 4.74 -1.57 10.24
CA ARG A 215 3.97 -0.67 11.12
C ARG A 215 2.57 -1.22 11.33
N SER A 216 1.91 -0.88 12.44
CA SER A 216 0.51 -1.27 12.64
C SER A 216 -0.42 -0.49 11.70
N VAL A 217 -1.50 -1.12 11.22
CA VAL A 217 -2.58 -0.41 10.50
C VAL A 217 -3.35 0.59 11.38
N LEU A 218 -3.17 0.56 12.70
CA LEU A 218 -3.66 1.60 13.61
C LEU A 218 -2.90 2.92 13.43
N GLU A 219 -1.74 2.87 12.77
CA GLU A 219 -0.97 4.02 12.34
C GLU A 219 -1.38 4.44 10.93
N CYS A 220 -1.17 5.71 10.59
CA CYS A 220 -1.55 6.24 9.30
C CYS A 220 -0.49 5.92 8.23
N VAL A 221 -0.89 5.29 7.12
CA VAL A 221 0.04 5.08 5.99
C VAL A 221 0.62 6.39 5.45
N ASP A 222 -0.15 7.49 5.51
CA ASP A 222 0.32 8.80 5.06
C ASP A 222 1.45 9.34 5.94
N SER A 223 1.48 9.04 7.24
CA SER A 223 2.60 9.46 8.11
C SER A 223 3.86 8.69 7.77
N ILE A 224 3.76 7.37 7.60
CA ILE A 224 4.88 6.51 7.15
C ILE A 224 5.46 7.03 5.83
N ILE A 225 4.58 7.32 4.87
CA ILE A 225 4.97 7.86 3.58
C ILE A 225 5.55 9.26 3.72
N THR A 226 5.05 10.13 4.60
CA THR A 226 5.59 11.50 4.76
C THR A 226 6.98 11.47 5.39
N ASP A 227 7.15 10.66 6.43
CA ASP A 227 8.39 10.51 7.18
C ASP A 227 9.49 9.82 6.36
N GLY A 228 9.11 9.10 5.30
CA GLY A 228 10.03 8.35 4.45
C GLY A 228 10.47 7.02 5.08
N ASP A 229 9.71 6.51 6.04
CA ASP A 229 9.94 5.21 6.70
C ASP A 229 9.40 4.05 5.84
N CYS A 230 9.83 4.01 4.58
CA CYS A 230 9.40 3.02 3.59
C CYS A 230 10.38 2.94 2.42
N LEU A 231 10.24 1.93 1.58
CA LEU A 231 10.99 1.87 0.33
C LEU A 231 10.52 2.97 -0.61
N VAL A 232 11.43 3.90 -0.96
CA VAL A 232 11.16 5.00 -1.90
C VAL A 232 11.89 4.77 -3.22
N LEU A 233 11.16 4.82 -4.33
CA LEU A 233 11.73 4.76 -5.68
C LEU A 233 11.31 6.01 -6.45
N ASN A 234 12.27 6.75 -7.01
CA ASN A 234 11.90 7.71 -8.06
C ASN A 234 11.50 6.95 -9.35
N THR A 235 10.85 7.66 -10.27
CA THR A 235 10.34 7.02 -11.49
C THR A 235 11.45 6.39 -12.34
N SER A 236 12.63 7.01 -12.41
CA SER A 236 13.79 6.48 -13.15
C SER A 236 14.32 5.16 -12.57
N LEU A 237 14.39 5.05 -11.25
CA LEU A 237 14.80 3.83 -10.56
C LEU A 237 13.75 2.73 -10.72
N ALA A 238 12.46 3.07 -10.63
CA ALA A 238 11.38 2.11 -10.88
C ALA A 238 11.47 1.54 -12.31
N GLN A 239 11.71 2.37 -13.32
CA GLN A 239 11.87 1.94 -14.72
C GLN A 239 13.00 0.92 -14.94
N ILE A 240 14.10 1.02 -14.19
CA ILE A 240 15.21 0.06 -14.25
C ILE A 240 14.73 -1.34 -13.86
N PHE A 241 13.88 -1.44 -12.83
CA PHE A 241 13.36 -2.70 -12.30
C PHE A 241 12.02 -3.14 -12.94
N SER A 242 11.34 -2.26 -13.67
CA SER A 242 10.09 -2.59 -14.34
C SER A 242 10.29 -3.32 -15.67
N ASP A 243 9.36 -4.22 -15.99
CA ASP A 243 9.27 -4.90 -17.27
C ASP A 243 7.88 -4.70 -17.87
N ASN A 244 7.81 -4.19 -19.11
CA ASN A 244 6.55 -3.87 -19.80
C ASN A 244 5.52 -3.12 -18.93
N GLY A 245 5.97 -2.08 -18.22
CA GLY A 245 5.10 -1.27 -17.36
C GLY A 245 4.62 -1.98 -16.08
N SER A 246 5.24 -3.10 -15.71
CA SER A 246 4.97 -3.83 -14.47
C SER A 246 6.19 -3.83 -13.55
N LEU A 247 5.98 -3.68 -12.25
CA LEU A 247 7.03 -3.74 -11.23
C LEU A 247 6.81 -4.98 -10.35
N ALA A 248 7.78 -5.90 -10.36
CA ALA A 248 7.75 -7.10 -9.53
C ALA A 248 8.51 -6.86 -8.21
N ILE A 249 7.83 -7.05 -7.08
CA ILE A 249 8.36 -6.91 -5.73
C ILE A 249 8.26 -8.27 -5.04
N GLY A 250 9.41 -8.87 -4.73
CA GLY A 250 9.48 -10.02 -3.84
C GLY A 250 9.22 -9.59 -2.40
N ILE A 251 8.38 -10.34 -1.69
CA ILE A 251 7.99 -10.07 -0.31
C ILE A 251 8.30 -11.30 0.53
N ALA A 252 8.99 -11.09 1.64
CA ALA A 252 9.18 -12.09 2.69
C ALA A 252 8.87 -11.46 4.05
N ILE A 253 8.28 -12.25 4.95
CA ILE A 253 8.02 -11.84 6.34
C ILE A 253 8.58 -12.93 7.24
N THR A 254 9.35 -12.53 8.24
CA THR A 254 9.93 -13.42 9.25
C THR A 254 9.59 -12.90 10.64
N GLU A 255 9.59 -13.78 11.63
CA GLU A 255 9.62 -13.35 13.04
C GLU A 255 10.95 -12.64 13.31
N THR A 256 10.90 -11.58 14.11
CA THR A 256 12.11 -10.89 14.56
C THR A 256 12.78 -11.78 15.61
N GLU A 257 14.04 -12.16 15.39
CA GLU A 257 14.82 -12.84 16.43
C GLU A 257 15.00 -11.88 17.61
N VAL A 258 14.24 -12.10 18.68
CA VAL A 258 14.50 -11.44 19.96
C VAL A 258 15.78 -12.06 20.48
N GLN A 259 16.90 -11.34 20.40
CA GLN A 259 18.10 -11.71 21.15
C GLN A 259 17.68 -11.75 22.62
N ALA A 260 17.58 -12.95 23.17
CA ALA A 260 17.59 -13.16 24.61
C ALA A 260 18.98 -12.71 25.09
N THR A 261 19.14 -11.42 25.37
CA THR A 261 20.15 -10.99 26.33
C THR A 261 19.64 -11.45 27.70
N GLU A 262 19.84 -12.75 27.95
CA GLU A 262 19.82 -13.27 29.30
C GLU A 262 20.83 -12.49 30.12
N ALA A 263 20.29 -11.88 31.16
CA ALA A 263 20.90 -11.70 32.46
C ALA A 263 22.10 -12.63 32.73
N GLU A 264 23.30 -12.12 32.45
CA GLU A 264 24.49 -12.39 33.27
C GLU A 264 25.23 -11.06 33.47
N MET A 265 24.84 -10.30 34.49
CA MET A 265 25.73 -9.74 35.52
C MET A 265 24.93 -9.12 36.68
#